data_AF-A0A8J6N8L0-F1
#
_entry.id   AF-A0A8J6N8L0-F1
#
_cell.length_a   1.000
_cell.length_b   1.000
_cell.length_c   1.000
_cell.angle_alpha   90.00
_cell.angle_beta   90.00
_cell.angle_gamma   90.00
#
_symmetry.space_group_name_H-M   'P 1'
#
loop_
_entity.id
_entity.type
_entity.pdbx_description
1 polymer ?
#
loop_
_entity_poly.entity_id
_entity_poly.type
_entity_poly.pdbx_seq_one_letter_code
_entity_poly.pdbx_strand_id
1 'polypeptide(L)'
;MIDLSAVLSTVQVRLKKLSVGQRLELWTFKKDRSLIIVKLADDMLQVVENGYARAEYMVASAQLKKLLKTLLKKEFPRSNKVHLYTR
;
A
#
# COMPACT_ATOMS: atom_id res chain seq x y z
N MET A 1 0.81 4.01 -13.88
CA MET A 1 1.11 4.77 -12.64
C MET A 1 -0.16 5.49 -12.23
N ILE A 2 -0.36 5.74 -10.94
CA ILE A 2 -1.54 6.45 -10.41
C ILE A 2 -1.08 7.62 -9.55
N ASP A 3 -1.87 8.69 -9.53
CA ASP A 3 -1.60 9.85 -8.67
C ASP A 3 -1.78 9.50 -7.19
N LEU A 4 -0.93 10.05 -6.33
CA LEU A 4 -0.93 9.79 -4.89
C LEU A 4 -2.27 10.14 -4.23
N SER A 5 -2.97 11.15 -4.75
CA SER A 5 -4.32 11.54 -4.34
C SER A 5 -5.37 10.45 -4.62
N ALA A 6 -5.20 9.70 -5.72
CA ALA A 6 -6.09 8.61 -6.14
C ALA A 6 -5.64 7.23 -5.64
N VAL A 7 -4.45 7.11 -5.03
CA VAL A 7 -3.95 5.85 -4.47
C VAL A 7 -4.92 5.25 -3.47
N LEU A 8 -5.40 6.04 -2.51
CA LEU A 8 -6.23 5.53 -1.41
C LEU A 8 -7.52 4.87 -1.90
N SER A 9 -8.24 5.52 -2.82
CA SER A 9 -9.46 4.97 -3.41
C SER A 9 -9.16 3.75 -4.28
N THR A 10 -8.11 3.81 -5.10
CA THR A 10 -7.72 2.70 -5.97
C THR A 10 -7.32 1.45 -5.18
N VAL A 11 -6.53 1.63 -4.11
CA VAL A 11 -6.10 0.55 -3.21
C VAL A 11 -7.31 -0.13 -2.58
N GLN A 12 -8.29 0.65 -2.09
CA GLN A 12 -9.51 0.07 -1.51
C GLN A 12 -10.32 -0.75 -2.51
N VAL A 13 -10.50 -0.24 -3.74
CA VAL A 13 -11.24 -0.95 -4.79
C VAL A 13 -10.52 -2.25 -5.17
N ARG A 14 -9.19 -2.23 -5.27
CA ARG A 14 -8.41 -3.43 -5.60
C ARG A 14 -8.38 -4.44 -4.45
N LEU A 15 -8.23 -3.99 -3.21
CA LEU A 15 -8.25 -4.87 -2.04
C LEU A 15 -9.57 -5.61 -1.87
N LYS A 16 -10.71 -4.97 -2.19
CA LYS A 16 -12.01 -5.63 -2.20
C LYS A 16 -12.09 -6.77 -3.22
N LYS A 17 -11.30 -6.70 -4.30
CA LYS A 17 -11.22 -7.72 -5.36
C LYS A 17 -10.10 -8.74 -5.13
N LEU A 18 -9.22 -8.51 -4.15
CA LEU A 18 -8.11 -9.42 -3.84
C LEU A 18 -8.63 -10.65 -3.08
N SER A 19 -8.13 -11.81 -3.49
CA SER A 19 -8.25 -13.04 -2.73
C SER A 19 -7.24 -13.05 -1.57
N VAL A 20 -7.54 -13.84 -0.54
CA VAL A 20 -6.59 -14.09 0.55
C VAL A 20 -5.32 -14.72 -0.02
N GLY A 21 -4.15 -14.26 0.44
CA GLY A 21 -2.83 -14.67 -0.06
C GLY A 21 -2.29 -13.80 -1.21
N GLN A 22 -3.14 -12.99 -1.85
CA GLN A 22 -2.68 -12.02 -2.83
C GLN A 22 -2.12 -10.76 -2.16
N ARG A 23 -1.33 -10.01 -2.93
CA ARG A 23 -0.71 -8.77 -2.50
C ARG A 23 -0.83 -7.65 -3.52
N LEU A 24 -0.79 -6.45 -2.99
CA LEU A 24 -0.85 -5.21 -3.72
C LEU A 24 0.42 -4.43 -3.42
N GLU A 25 1.18 -4.11 -4.46
CA GLU A 25 2.49 -3.48 -4.32
C GLU A 25 2.46 -2.08 -4.90
N LEU A 26 2.84 -1.11 -4.07
CA LEU A 26 3.04 0.29 -4.43
C LEU A 26 4.54 0.53 -4.54
N TRP A 27 4.98 1.11 -5.65
CA TRP A 27 6.39 1.42 -5.87
C TRP A 27 6.59 2.89 -6.26
N THR A 28 7.69 3.49 -5.83
CA THR A 28 8.13 4.81 -6.31
C THR A 28 8.41 4.76 -7.80
N PHE A 29 8.47 5.94 -8.44
CA PHE A 29 8.90 6.04 -9.84
C PHE A 29 10.28 5.41 -10.09
N LYS A 30 11.22 5.63 -9.17
CA LYS A 30 12.57 5.04 -9.23
C LYS A 30 12.62 3.56 -8.84
N LYS A 31 11.52 3.00 -8.31
CA LYS A 31 11.40 1.64 -7.78
C LYS A 31 12.41 1.29 -6.69
N ASP A 32 12.93 2.30 -6.00
CA ASP A 32 13.86 2.21 -4.88
C ASP A 32 13.15 2.08 -3.53
N ARG A 33 11.85 2.40 -3.48
CA ARG A 33 11.01 2.25 -2.29
C ARG A 33 9.68 1.62 -2.66
N SER A 34 9.18 0.76 -1.78
CA SER A 34 7.93 0.07 -1.95
C SER A 34 7.10 -0.01 -0.68
N LEU A 35 5.79 -0.16 -0.88
CA LEU A 35 4.83 -0.43 0.17
C LEU A 35 3.95 -1.58 -0.32
N ILE A 36 4.07 -2.71 0.37
CA ILE A 36 3.42 -3.96 -0.01
C ILE A 36 2.28 -4.22 0.97
N ILE A 37 1.09 -4.50 0.45
CA ILE A 37 -0.10 -4.81 1.23
C ILE A 37 -0.52 -6.24 0.90
N VAL A 38 -0.44 -7.15 1.86
CA VAL A 38 -0.83 -8.56 1.70
C VAL A 38 -2.19 -8.76 2.38
N LYS A 39 -3.12 -9.41 1.67
CA LYS A 39 -4.40 -9.81 2.27
C LYS A 39 -4.23 -11.13 2.99
N LEU A 40 -4.21 -11.10 4.33
CA LEU A 40 -4.06 -12.29 5.16
C LEU A 40 -5.38 -12.98 5.49
N ALA A 41 -6.45 -12.18 5.65
CA ALA A 41 -7.82 -12.64 5.81
C ALA A 41 -8.78 -11.56 5.27
N ASP A 42 -10.09 -11.76 5.39
CA ASP A 42 -11.05 -10.74 4.95
C ASP A 42 -10.95 -9.43 5.73
N ASP A 43 -10.63 -9.51 7.02
CA ASP A 43 -10.47 -8.33 7.88
C ASP A 43 -9.02 -8.05 8.30
N MET A 44 -8.06 -8.94 8.00
CA MET A 44 -6.65 -8.73 8.35
C MET A 44 -5.77 -8.52 7.13
N LEU A 45 -4.97 -7.45 7.20
CA LEU A 45 -3.99 -7.07 6.21
C LEU A 45 -2.62 -6.91 6.85
N GLN A 46 -1.59 -7.31 6.13
CA GLN A 46 -0.21 -7.01 6.47
C GLN A 46 0.30 -5.92 5.54
N VAL A 47 0.90 -4.88 6.10
CA VAL A 47 1.51 -3.79 5.36
C VAL A 47 2.99 -3.77 5.66
N VAL A 48 3.81 -3.92 4.62
CA VAL A 48 5.26 -3.90 4.68
C VAL A 48 5.75 -2.63 4.00
N GLU A 49 6.38 -1.73 4.75
CA GLU A 49 7.13 -0.61 4.18
C GLU A 49 8.58 -1.03 3.93
N ASN A 50 9.05 -0.80 2.71
CA ASN A 50 10.41 -1.10 2.26
C ASN A 50 10.98 0.14 1.57
N GLY A 51 11.50 1.07 2.36
CA GLY A 51 12.07 2.31 1.83
C GLY A 51 13.04 2.95 2.79
N TYR A 52 12.70 4.15 3.25
CA TYR A 52 13.42 4.87 4.31
C TYR A 52 13.40 4.09 5.63
N ALA A 53 12.26 3.50 5.98
CA ALA A 53 12.12 2.55 7.07
C ALA A 53 11.76 1.16 6.52
N ARG A 54 12.16 0.13 7.26
CA ARG A 54 11.71 -1.24 7.07
C ARG A 54 10.86 -1.62 8.26
N ALA A 55 9.55 -1.67 8.07
CA ALA A 55 8.61 -2.01 9.13
C ALA A 55 7.44 -2.79 8.57
N GLU A 56 6.87 -3.62 9.44
CA GLU A 56 5.71 -4.44 9.15
C GLU A 56 4.59 -4.09 10.12
N TYR A 57 3.38 -3.96 9.58
CA TYR A 57 2.19 -3.60 10.33
C TYR A 57 1.09 -4.60 10.03
N MET A 58 0.56 -5.24 11.07
CA MET A 58 -0.70 -5.98 10.97
C MET A 58 -1.84 -5.05 11.34
N VAL A 59 -2.75 -4.81 10.39
CA VAL A 59 -3.86 -3.90 10.59
C VAL A 59 -5.17 -4.49 10.07
N ALA A 60 -6.26 -4.09 10.72
CA ALA A 60 -7.58 -4.36 10.20
C ALA A 60 -7.82 -3.58 8.90
N SER A 61 -8.64 -4.15 8.00
CA SER A 61 -9.04 -3.51 6.74
C SER A 61 -9.57 -2.07 6.94
N ALA A 62 -10.32 -1.83 8.02
CA ALA A 62 -10.83 -0.51 8.40
C ALA A 62 -9.73 0.52 8.74
N GLN A 63 -8.62 0.07 9.33
CA GLN A 63 -7.52 0.94 9.78
C GLN A 63 -6.50 1.23 8.68
N LEU A 64 -6.47 0.41 7.62
CA LEU A 64 -5.53 0.53 6.52
C LEU A 64 -5.51 1.95 5.93
N LYS A 65 -6.67 2.57 5.71
CA LYS A 65 -6.75 3.90 5.08
C LYS A 65 -5.94 4.95 5.84
N LYS A 66 -6.02 4.93 7.18
CA LYS A 66 -5.30 5.86 8.05
C LYS A 66 -3.82 5.57 8.04
N LEU A 67 -3.43 4.29 8.19
CA LEU A 67 -2.04 3.87 8.14
C LEU A 67 -1.40 4.24 6.81
N LEU A 68 -2.03 3.88 5.69
CA LEU A 68 -1.51 4.12 4.34
C LEU A 68 -1.29 5.61 4.07
N LYS A 69 -2.18 6.49 4.54
CA LYS A 69 -1.99 7.94 4.41
C LYS A 69 -0.73 8.43 5.13
N THR A 70 -0.46 7.90 6.33
CA THR A 70 0.75 8.22 7.10
C THR A 70 1.99 7.68 6.42
N LEU A 71 1.97 6.41 6.01
CA LEU A 71 3.11 5.77 5.35
C LEU A 71 3.42 6.42 4.00
N LEU A 72 2.41 6.76 3.20
CA LEU A 72 2.62 7.46 1.92
C LEU A 72 3.29 8.83 2.13
N LYS A 73 2.91 9.59 3.16
CA LYS A 73 3.57 10.88 3.46
C LYS A 73 5.02 10.69 3.92
N LYS A 74 5.28 9.65 4.71
CA LYS A 74 6.61 9.35 5.26
C LYS A 74 7.56 8.80 4.19
N GLU A 75 7.12 7.82 3.40
CA GLU A 75 7.95 7.13 2.41
C GLU A 75 8.00 7.82 1.04
N PHE A 76 6.92 8.50 0.65
CA PHE A 76 6.76 9.12 -0.67
C PHE A 76 6.60 10.65 -0.61
N PRO A 77 7.38 11.40 0.20
CA PRO A 77 7.11 12.82 0.46
C PRO A 77 7.20 13.71 -0.79
N ARG A 78 7.95 13.28 -1.83
CA ARG A 78 8.13 14.03 -3.09
C ARG A 78 7.56 13.33 -4.32
N SER A 79 6.89 12.18 -4.15
CA SER A 79 6.33 11.45 -5.30
C SER A 79 4.87 11.84 -5.51
N ASN A 80 4.57 12.39 -6.69
CA ASN A 80 3.19 12.69 -7.07
C ASN A 80 2.46 11.48 -7.66
N LYS A 81 3.23 10.52 -8.19
CA LYS A 81 2.72 9.30 -8.83
C LYS A 81 3.44 8.07 -8.32
N VAL A 82 2.72 6.95 -8.25
CA VAL A 82 3.26 5.64 -7.86
C VAL A 82 2.86 4.56 -8.86
N HIS A 83 3.68 3.52 -8.94
CA HIS A 83 3.31 2.30 -9.65
C HIS A 83 2.48 1.42 -8.73
N LEU A 84 1.45 0.80 -9.29
CA LEU A 84 0.55 -0.08 -8.55
C LEU A 84 0.43 -1.42 -9.25
N TYR A 85 0.93 -2.46 -8.60
CA TYR A 85 0.87 -3.84 -9.07
C TYR A 85 -0.01 -4.68 -8.16
N THR A 86 -0.63 -5.71 -8.73
CA THR A 86 -1.40 -6.72 -8.01
C THR A 86 -0.82 -8.07 -8.39
N ARG A 87 -0.48 -8.90 -7.40
CA ARG A 87 0.15 -10.20 -7.56
C ARG A 87 -0.45 -11.23 -6.62
#